data_AF-A0A932YZJ3-F1
#
_entry.id   AF-A0A932YZJ3-F1
#
_cell.length_a   1.000
_cell.length_b   1.000
_cell.length_c   1.000
_cell.angle_alpha   90.00
_cell.angle_beta   90.00
_cell.angle_gamma   90.00
#
_symmetry.space_group_name_H-M   'P 1'
#
loop_
_entity.id
_entity.type
_entity.pdbx_description
1 polymer ?
#
loop_
_entity_poly.entity_id
_entity_poly.type
_entity_poly.pdbx_seq_one_letter_code
_entity_poly.pdbx_strand_id
1 'polypeptide(L)'
;MKSQNRKLIFFYLLGFFLISHFLLLASSALAESQADVTCRRFNFPWCGPGVTDPANMVNRFYQVGLGLAGAAAFGVMIYGAILYTVSAGNTSMQGEAKQWITGALWGVGLLLGAYLILYTINPRLVNLRNPEIAPVPASTAGTVATRGPVPGSIVLDAGAARGLLERAGIRASPDCVGSNTSGCVSFAGVRQSTIDEIIALENQMRANLVRYGGPGFASNPTGYIFVTSVTEGNHAPGGESHATGHKIDIRLNPTLNRFIEVNYSRIGTRSDGAPLYQSPRGSIYAREGDHWDVLAATGRGT
;
A
#
# COMPACT_ATOMS: atom_id res chain seq x y z
N MET A 1 -46.80 22.56 -26.78
CA MET A 1 -45.70 21.58 -26.71
C MET A 1 -46.06 20.51 -25.70
N LYS A 2 -46.20 19.28 -26.20
CA LYS A 2 -47.14 18.23 -25.77
C LYS A 2 -46.43 17.23 -24.83
N SER A 3 -47.15 16.62 -23.89
CA SER A 3 -46.64 15.91 -22.69
C SER A 3 -45.47 14.93 -22.85
N GLN A 4 -45.19 14.40 -24.05
CA GLN A 4 -44.02 13.57 -24.32
C GLN A 4 -42.68 14.26 -24.05
N ASN A 5 -42.53 15.53 -24.43
CA ASN A 5 -41.25 16.25 -24.24
C ASN A 5 -40.95 16.49 -22.75
N ARG A 6 -42.00 16.57 -21.90
CA ARG A 6 -41.84 16.72 -20.44
C ARG A 6 -41.38 15.42 -19.78
N LYS A 7 -41.89 14.27 -20.23
CA LYS A 7 -41.43 12.95 -19.74
C LYS A 7 -39.98 12.69 -20.13
N LEU A 8 -39.60 13.02 -21.36
CA LEU A 8 -38.24 12.83 -21.85
C LEU A 8 -37.22 13.71 -21.09
N ILE A 9 -37.55 14.99 -20.85
CA ILE A 9 -36.72 15.90 -20.03
C ILE A 9 -36.59 15.38 -18.59
N PHE A 10 -37.66 14.84 -18.01
CA PHE A 10 -37.62 14.26 -16.67
C PHE A 10 -36.66 13.07 -16.57
N PHE A 11 -36.65 12.16 -17.56
CA PHE A 11 -35.70 11.04 -17.57
C PHE A 11 -34.25 11.48 -17.76
N TYR A 12 -33.99 12.52 -18.58
CA TYR A 12 -32.64 13.08 -18.70
C TYR A 12 -32.15 13.74 -17.41
N LEU A 13 -33.02 14.48 -16.72
CA LEU A 13 -32.68 15.10 -15.44
C LEU A 13 -32.48 14.07 -14.32
N LEU A 14 -33.30 13.01 -14.29
CA LEU A 14 -33.14 11.91 -13.34
C LEU A 14 -31.85 11.12 -13.61
N GLY A 15 -31.55 10.83 -14.88
CA GLY A 15 -30.31 10.18 -15.29
C GLY A 15 -29.07 11.01 -14.93
N PHE A 16 -29.11 12.32 -15.20
CA PHE A 16 -28.02 13.24 -14.83
C PHE A 16 -27.86 13.35 -13.30
N PHE A 17 -28.96 13.39 -12.55
CA PHE A 17 -28.93 13.37 -11.09
C PHE A 17 -28.32 12.07 -10.55
N LEU A 18 -28.73 10.91 -11.06
CA LEU A 18 -28.19 9.61 -10.63
C LEU A 18 -26.71 9.45 -11.01
N ILE A 19 -26.31 9.88 -12.21
CA ILE A 19 -24.92 9.82 -12.69
C ILE A 19 -24.04 10.80 -11.90
N SER A 20 -24.52 12.01 -11.63
CA SER A 20 -23.75 12.99 -10.83
C SER A 20 -23.63 12.57 -9.37
N HIS A 21 -24.67 11.97 -8.77
CA HIS A 21 -24.58 11.38 -7.43
C HIS A 21 -23.63 10.19 -7.38
N PHE A 22 -23.65 9.33 -8.40
CA PHE A 22 -22.72 8.22 -8.52
C PHE A 22 -21.27 8.70 -8.70
N LEU A 23 -21.05 9.76 -9.50
CA LEU A 23 -19.73 10.38 -9.67
C LEU A 23 -19.24 11.11 -8.41
N LEU A 24 -20.14 11.71 -7.61
CA LEU A 24 -19.81 12.29 -6.31
C LEU A 24 -19.49 11.23 -5.23
N LEU A 25 -20.19 10.09 -5.27
CA LEU A 25 -19.89 8.94 -4.40
C LEU A 25 -18.60 8.23 -4.81
N ALA A 26 -18.25 8.23 -6.10
CA ALA A 26 -16.99 7.67 -6.58
C ALA A 26 -15.77 8.54 -6.23
N SER A 27 -15.91 9.87 -6.18
CA SER A 27 -14.80 10.78 -5.86
C SER A 27 -14.44 10.79 -4.36
N SER A 28 -15.36 10.46 -3.46
CA SER A 28 -15.05 10.23 -2.04
C SER A 28 -14.36 8.88 -1.77
N ALA A 29 -14.27 7.99 -2.77
CA ALA A 29 -13.56 6.71 -2.68
C ALA A 29 -12.09 6.76 -3.12
N LEU A 30 -11.58 7.91 -3.61
CA LEU A 30 -10.19 8.06 -4.07
C LEU A 30 -9.21 8.57 -3.00
N ALA A 31 -9.67 8.79 -1.77
CA ALA A 31 -8.80 9.13 -0.65
C ALA A 31 -8.68 7.94 0.30
N GLU A 32 -7.73 7.04 0.01
CA GLU A 32 -6.92 6.24 0.95
C GLU A 32 -6.29 5.03 0.24
N SER A 33 -4.97 5.09 0.01
CA SER A 33 -4.21 3.92 -0.45
C SER A 33 -3.69 3.13 0.75
N GLN A 34 -4.54 2.29 1.34
CA GLN A 34 -4.13 1.02 1.92
C GLN A 34 -5.18 -0.01 1.53
N ALA A 35 -4.78 -1.10 0.89
CA ALA A 35 -5.67 -2.21 0.59
C ALA A 35 -6.06 -2.91 1.90
N ASP A 36 -7.02 -2.34 2.63
CA ASP A 36 -7.61 -2.95 3.81
C ASP A 36 -8.57 -4.07 3.37
N VAL A 37 -8.03 -5.25 3.14
CA VAL A 37 -8.82 -6.47 2.86
C VAL A 37 -9.61 -6.97 4.07
N THR A 38 -9.40 -6.37 5.26
CA THR A 38 -10.14 -6.72 6.48
C THR A 38 -11.45 -5.94 6.62
N CYS A 39 -11.78 -5.08 5.65
CA CYS A 39 -13.02 -4.28 5.62
C CYS A 39 -13.27 -3.50 6.92
N ARG A 40 -12.21 -3.12 7.65
CA ARG A 40 -12.33 -2.58 9.01
C ARG A 40 -12.75 -1.12 9.00
N ARG A 41 -12.45 -0.40 7.93
CA ARG A 41 -12.86 1.00 7.73
C ARG A 41 -14.19 1.16 6.99
N PHE A 42 -14.50 0.28 6.05
CA PHE A 42 -15.68 0.42 5.18
C PHE A 42 -16.54 -0.85 5.23
N ASN A 43 -17.78 -0.70 5.69
CA ASN A 43 -18.74 -1.79 5.83
C ASN A 43 -19.51 -2.02 4.51
N PHE A 44 -18.82 -2.52 3.49
CA PHE A 44 -19.48 -2.86 2.22
C PHE A 44 -20.32 -4.14 2.33
N PRO A 45 -21.36 -4.33 1.50
CA PRO A 45 -22.20 -5.53 1.53
C PRO A 45 -21.45 -6.87 1.36
N TRP A 46 -20.32 -6.84 0.64
CA TRP A 46 -19.46 -8.02 0.44
C TRP A 46 -18.46 -8.24 1.58
N CYS A 47 -18.40 -7.36 2.57
CA CYS A 47 -17.64 -7.55 3.81
C CYS A 47 -18.50 -8.33 4.84
N GLY A 48 -17.91 -9.31 5.51
CA GLY A 48 -18.64 -10.16 6.46
C GLY A 48 -17.74 -11.14 7.22
N PRO A 49 -18.29 -11.86 8.22
CA PRO A 49 -17.53 -12.82 9.01
C PRO A 49 -16.87 -13.86 8.08
N GLY A 50 -15.55 -14.03 8.20
CA GLY A 50 -14.78 -15.02 7.43
C GLY A 50 -14.12 -14.50 6.15
N VAL A 51 -14.22 -13.20 5.82
CA VAL A 51 -13.43 -12.58 4.76
C VAL A 51 -12.10 -12.08 5.34
N THR A 52 -11.04 -12.87 5.17
CA THR A 52 -9.70 -12.56 5.70
C THR A 52 -8.64 -12.41 4.62
N ASP A 53 -9.00 -12.70 3.38
CA ASP A 53 -8.07 -12.88 2.28
C ASP A 53 -8.64 -12.30 0.96
N PRO A 54 -7.78 -11.86 0.04
CA PRO A 54 -8.22 -11.22 -1.21
C PRO A 54 -9.12 -12.11 -2.08
N ALA A 55 -8.85 -13.42 -2.14
CA ALA A 55 -9.64 -14.33 -2.97
C ALA A 55 -11.08 -14.46 -2.46
N ASN A 56 -11.26 -14.61 -1.14
CA ASN A 56 -12.57 -14.69 -0.52
C ASN A 56 -13.35 -13.37 -0.65
N MET A 57 -12.67 -12.22 -0.56
CA MET A 57 -13.29 -10.91 -0.79
C MET A 57 -13.87 -10.79 -2.20
N VAL A 58 -13.07 -11.13 -3.22
CA VAL A 58 -13.52 -11.09 -4.62
C VAL A 58 -14.64 -12.11 -4.87
N ASN A 59 -14.52 -13.33 -4.33
CA ASN A 59 -15.57 -14.34 -4.43
C ASN A 59 -16.90 -13.83 -3.86
N ARG A 60 -16.88 -13.20 -2.67
CA ARG A 60 -18.08 -12.68 -2.02
C ARG A 60 -18.70 -11.50 -2.76
N PHE A 61 -17.87 -10.63 -3.33
CA PHE A 61 -18.32 -9.57 -4.23
C PHE A 61 -19.11 -10.12 -5.43
N TYR A 62 -18.56 -11.13 -6.11
CA TYR A 62 -19.25 -11.77 -7.23
C TYR A 62 -20.54 -12.48 -6.80
N GLN A 63 -20.57 -13.17 -5.66
CA GLN A 63 -21.79 -13.82 -5.16
C GLN A 63 -22.91 -12.83 -4.86
N VAL A 64 -22.60 -11.70 -4.20
CA VAL A 64 -23.57 -10.64 -3.93
C VAL A 64 -24.06 -10.01 -5.25
N GLY A 65 -23.14 -9.69 -6.16
CA GLY A 65 -23.47 -9.11 -7.46
C GLY A 65 -24.36 -10.03 -8.32
N LEU A 66 -24.03 -11.32 -8.38
CA LEU A 66 -24.85 -12.32 -9.09
C LEU A 66 -26.22 -12.51 -8.43
N GLY A 67 -26.29 -12.49 -7.10
CA GLY A 67 -27.57 -12.54 -6.38
C GLY A 67 -28.48 -11.36 -6.72
N LEU A 68 -27.94 -10.14 -6.74
CA LEU A 68 -28.68 -8.93 -7.12
C LEU A 68 -29.11 -8.96 -8.60
N ALA A 69 -28.22 -9.38 -9.50
CA ALA A 69 -28.54 -9.53 -10.91
C ALA A 69 -29.63 -10.59 -11.14
N GLY A 70 -29.56 -11.73 -10.44
CA GLY A 70 -30.57 -12.78 -10.49
C GLY A 70 -31.92 -12.32 -9.94
N ALA A 71 -31.94 -11.60 -8.81
CA ALA A 71 -33.16 -11.03 -8.25
C ALA A 71 -33.80 -10.00 -9.20
N ALA A 72 -33.00 -9.14 -9.83
CA ALA A 72 -33.48 -8.18 -10.82
C ALA A 72 -34.05 -8.88 -12.05
N ALA A 73 -33.35 -9.89 -12.60
CA ALA A 73 -33.84 -10.68 -13.72
C ALA A 73 -35.17 -11.39 -13.38
N PHE A 74 -35.28 -11.98 -12.19
CA PHE A 74 -36.50 -12.61 -11.71
C PHE A 74 -37.66 -11.62 -11.58
N GLY A 75 -37.42 -10.43 -11.00
CA GLY A 75 -38.42 -9.37 -10.89
C GLY A 75 -38.91 -8.88 -12.25
N VAL A 76 -37.99 -8.69 -13.21
CA VAL A 76 -38.33 -8.32 -14.58
C VAL A 76 -39.15 -9.41 -15.28
N MET A 77 -38.82 -10.69 -15.07
CA MET A 77 -39.60 -11.80 -15.62
C MET A 77 -41.01 -11.88 -15.05
N ILE A 78 -41.19 -11.69 -13.73
CA ILE A 78 -42.53 -11.60 -13.11
C ILE A 78 -43.32 -10.44 -13.70
N TYR A 79 -42.70 -9.26 -13.77
CA TYR A 79 -43.34 -8.08 -14.34
C TYR A 79 -43.77 -8.32 -15.79
N GLY A 80 -42.89 -8.87 -16.62
CA GLY A 80 -43.20 -9.22 -17.99
C GLY A 80 -44.31 -10.28 -18.09
N ALA A 81 -44.33 -11.28 -17.22
CA ALA A 81 -45.37 -12.30 -17.19
C ALA A 81 -46.75 -11.72 -16.83
N ILE A 82 -46.82 -10.87 -15.80
CA ILE A 82 -48.05 -10.16 -15.43
C ILE A 82 -48.48 -9.25 -16.58
N LEU A 83 -47.57 -8.46 -17.13
CA LEU A 83 -47.86 -7.55 -18.24
C LEU A 83 -48.42 -8.32 -19.44
N TYR A 84 -47.88 -9.50 -19.75
CA TYR A 84 -48.38 -10.34 -20.84
C TYR A 84 -49.80 -10.84 -20.61
N THR A 85 -50.11 -11.33 -19.40
CA THR A 85 -51.43 -11.91 -19.09
C THR A 85 -52.52 -10.86 -18.99
N VAL A 86 -52.23 -9.68 -18.43
CA VAL A 86 -53.21 -8.58 -18.33
C VAL A 86 -53.42 -7.85 -19.67
N SER A 87 -52.49 -7.97 -20.61
CA SER A 87 -52.56 -7.32 -21.93
C SER A 87 -53.35 -8.11 -22.98
N ALA A 88 -54.30 -8.95 -22.56
CA ALA A 88 -55.13 -9.72 -23.48
C ALA A 88 -55.84 -8.79 -24.50
N GLY A 89 -55.67 -9.09 -25.80
CA GLY A 89 -56.24 -8.30 -26.90
C GLY A 89 -55.42 -7.06 -27.31
N ASN A 90 -54.31 -6.74 -26.63
CA ASN A 90 -53.41 -5.65 -26.98
C ASN A 90 -52.05 -6.19 -27.47
N THR A 91 -51.89 -6.32 -28.79
CA THR A 91 -50.67 -6.87 -29.43
C THR A 91 -49.42 -6.04 -29.15
N SER A 92 -49.55 -4.72 -28.98
CA SER A 92 -48.45 -3.82 -28.66
C SER A 92 -47.88 -4.12 -27.27
N MET A 93 -48.75 -4.16 -26.26
CA MET A 93 -48.33 -4.42 -24.87
C MET A 93 -47.85 -5.87 -24.67
N GLN A 94 -48.43 -6.83 -25.40
CA GLN A 94 -47.89 -8.18 -25.44
C GLN A 94 -46.48 -8.24 -26.05
N GLY A 95 -46.20 -7.39 -27.06
CA GLY A 95 -44.87 -7.23 -27.63
C GLY A 95 -43.87 -6.68 -26.62
N GLU A 96 -44.25 -5.64 -25.87
CA GLU A 96 -43.43 -5.05 -24.81
C GLU A 96 -43.12 -6.07 -23.70
N ALA A 97 -44.13 -6.82 -23.24
CA ALA A 97 -43.95 -7.86 -22.25
C ALA A 97 -42.94 -8.93 -22.70
N LYS A 98 -43.01 -9.36 -23.97
CA LYS A 98 -42.04 -10.30 -24.55
C LYS A 98 -40.63 -9.70 -24.56
N GLN A 99 -40.46 -8.41 -24.85
CA GLN A 99 -39.15 -7.75 -24.83
C GLN A 99 -38.54 -7.72 -23.42
N TRP A 100 -39.34 -7.45 -22.40
CA TRP A 100 -38.87 -7.52 -21.00
C TRP A 100 -38.39 -8.92 -20.63
N ILE A 101 -39.16 -9.96 -20.99
CA ILE A 101 -38.82 -11.35 -20.73
C ILE A 101 -37.55 -11.76 -21.50
N THR A 102 -37.49 -11.50 -22.81
CA THR A 102 -36.33 -11.87 -23.63
C THR A 102 -35.07 -11.09 -23.24
N GLY A 103 -35.21 -9.82 -22.86
CA GLY A 103 -34.11 -9.01 -22.32
C GLY A 103 -33.52 -9.60 -21.04
N ALA A 104 -34.38 -10.02 -20.10
CA ALA A 104 -33.93 -10.71 -18.89
C ALA A 104 -33.23 -12.05 -19.21
N LEU A 105 -33.78 -12.84 -20.14
CA LEU A 105 -33.18 -14.09 -20.58
C LEU A 105 -31.81 -13.89 -21.23
N TRP A 106 -31.66 -12.89 -22.10
CA TRP A 106 -30.36 -12.55 -22.68
C TRP A 106 -29.37 -12.05 -21.63
N GLY A 107 -29.82 -11.27 -20.65
CA GLY A 107 -28.97 -10.85 -19.53
C GLY A 107 -28.43 -12.02 -18.70
N VAL A 108 -29.31 -12.95 -18.32
CA VAL A 108 -28.90 -14.19 -17.63
C VAL A 108 -28.00 -15.04 -18.54
N GLY A 109 -28.33 -15.14 -19.83
CA GLY A 109 -27.52 -15.84 -20.83
C GLY A 109 -26.12 -15.25 -20.98
N LEU A 110 -25.97 -13.92 -20.94
CA LEU A 110 -24.67 -13.24 -20.96
C LEU A 110 -23.85 -13.54 -19.69
N LEU A 111 -24.49 -13.54 -18.52
CA LEU A 111 -23.81 -13.90 -17.27
C LEU A 111 -23.33 -15.36 -17.28
N LEU A 112 -24.18 -16.28 -17.76
CA LEU A 112 -23.82 -17.68 -17.93
C LEU A 112 -22.71 -17.85 -18.97
N GLY A 113 -22.81 -17.16 -20.11
CA GLY A 113 -21.81 -17.18 -21.16
C GLY A 113 -20.44 -16.69 -20.65
N ALA A 114 -20.42 -15.59 -19.91
CA ALA A 114 -19.20 -15.08 -19.28
C ALA A 114 -18.58 -16.11 -18.33
N TYR A 115 -19.39 -16.77 -17.49
CA TYR A 115 -18.93 -17.84 -16.61
C TYR A 115 -18.34 -19.03 -17.40
N LEU A 116 -19.03 -19.49 -18.44
CA LEU A 116 -18.58 -20.63 -19.25
C LEU A 116 -17.27 -20.32 -19.98
N ILE A 117 -17.10 -19.11 -20.53
CA ILE A 117 -15.86 -18.68 -21.16
C ILE A 117 -14.70 -18.72 -20.15
N LEU A 118 -14.89 -18.11 -18.97
CA LEU A 118 -13.86 -18.10 -17.93
C LEU A 118 -13.52 -19.50 -17.44
N TYR A 119 -14.53 -20.35 -17.20
CA TYR A 119 -14.36 -21.72 -16.77
C TYR A 119 -13.63 -22.58 -17.82
N THR A 120 -13.94 -22.38 -19.10
CA THR A 120 -13.33 -23.13 -20.21
C THR A 120 -11.87 -22.73 -20.44
N ILE A 121 -11.55 -21.44 -20.37
CA ILE A 121 -10.16 -20.96 -20.53
C ILE A 121 -9.31 -21.41 -19.35
N ASN A 122 -9.80 -21.18 -18.13
CA ASN A 122 -9.08 -21.59 -16.92
C ASN A 122 -10.04 -21.66 -15.71
N PRO A 123 -10.31 -22.85 -15.16
CA PRO A 123 -11.22 -23.00 -14.03
C PRO A 123 -10.73 -22.30 -12.75
N ARG A 124 -9.45 -21.87 -12.70
CA ARG A 124 -8.90 -21.05 -11.60
C ARG A 124 -9.36 -19.59 -11.63
N LEU A 125 -9.92 -19.10 -12.75
CA LEU A 125 -10.48 -17.74 -12.85
C LEU A 125 -11.84 -17.62 -12.17
N VAL A 126 -12.53 -18.74 -11.96
CA VAL A 126 -13.81 -18.78 -11.23
C VAL A 126 -13.67 -19.47 -9.87
N ASN A 127 -12.71 -20.39 -9.71
CA ASN A 127 -12.34 -20.96 -8.41
C ASN A 127 -11.13 -20.20 -7.86
N LEU A 128 -11.40 -19.03 -7.30
CA LEU A 128 -10.37 -18.14 -6.79
C LEU A 128 -9.62 -18.82 -5.63
N ARG A 129 -8.30 -18.86 -5.76
CA ARG A 129 -7.39 -19.27 -4.68
C ARG A 129 -6.55 -18.07 -4.30
N ASN A 130 -6.14 -18.03 -3.04
CA ASN A 130 -5.17 -17.03 -2.64
C ASN A 130 -3.88 -17.23 -3.42
N PRO A 131 -3.24 -16.15 -3.90
CA PRO A 131 -1.93 -16.25 -4.49
C PRO A 131 -1.01 -16.90 -3.47
N GLU A 132 -0.30 -17.93 -3.89
CA GLU A 132 0.77 -18.52 -3.09
C GLU A 132 1.94 -17.56 -3.17
N ILE A 133 1.94 -16.60 -2.26
CA ILE A 133 3.07 -15.73 -2.05
C ILE A 133 4.05 -16.60 -1.29
N ALA A 134 5.26 -16.80 -1.86
CA ALA A 134 6.35 -17.36 -1.07
C ALA A 134 6.37 -16.58 0.24
N PRO A 135 6.27 -17.25 1.40
CA PRO A 135 6.35 -16.55 2.67
C PRO A 135 7.66 -15.79 2.61
N VAL A 136 7.56 -14.46 2.59
CA VAL A 136 8.69 -13.63 3.00
C VAL A 136 9.07 -14.26 4.34
N PRO A 137 10.31 -14.75 4.51
CA PRO A 137 10.72 -15.37 5.77
C PRO A 137 10.20 -14.43 6.83
N ALA A 138 9.35 -14.97 7.72
CA ALA A 138 8.75 -14.17 8.76
C ALA A 138 9.93 -13.51 9.46
N SER A 139 10.19 -12.23 9.15
CA SER A 139 10.76 -11.34 10.12
C SER A 139 9.68 -11.39 11.16
N THR A 140 9.94 -12.21 12.18
CA THR A 140 9.17 -12.40 13.39
C THR A 140 8.27 -11.21 13.50
N ALA A 141 6.97 -11.42 13.26
CA ALA A 141 5.97 -10.40 13.52
C ALA A 141 6.38 -9.85 14.86
N GLY A 142 6.92 -8.63 14.83
CA GLY A 142 7.38 -7.98 16.02
C GLY A 142 6.17 -8.10 16.91
N THR A 143 6.35 -8.76 18.05
CA THR A 143 5.51 -8.52 19.20
C THR A 143 5.21 -7.05 19.13
N VAL A 144 3.92 -6.72 18.95
CA VAL A 144 3.44 -5.40 19.30
C VAL A 144 3.72 -5.32 20.79
N ALA A 145 4.97 -4.97 21.10
CA ALA A 145 5.37 -4.39 22.34
C ALA A 145 4.65 -3.06 22.29
N THR A 146 3.45 -3.09 22.84
CA THR A 146 2.95 -2.01 23.68
C THR A 146 4.13 -1.16 24.15
N ARG A 147 4.20 0.07 23.61
CA ARG A 147 4.82 1.24 24.24
C ARG A 147 5.76 0.88 25.40
N GLY A 148 6.98 0.48 25.04
CA GLY A 148 8.09 0.26 25.95
C GLY A 148 9.35 0.84 25.30
N PRO A 149 10.29 1.40 26.08
CA PRO A 149 11.52 1.96 25.52
C PRO A 149 12.26 0.85 24.76
N VAL A 150 12.51 1.07 23.48
CA VAL A 150 13.37 0.20 22.66
C VAL A 150 14.74 0.18 23.35
N PRO A 151 15.29 -0.99 23.74
CA PRO A 151 16.61 -1.04 24.35
C PRO A 151 17.65 -0.63 23.29
N GLY A 152 18.18 0.59 23.37
CA GLY A 152 19.34 1.04 22.59
C GLY A 152 20.66 0.33 22.96
N SER A 153 20.59 -0.80 23.66
CA SER A 153 21.71 -1.48 24.31
C SER A 153 22.10 -2.82 23.67
N ILE A 154 21.33 -3.35 22.70
CA ILE A 154 21.68 -4.60 22.02
C ILE A 154 22.69 -4.30 20.90
N VAL A 155 23.89 -4.86 21.03
CA VAL A 155 24.90 -4.92 19.98
C VAL A 155 24.57 -6.08 19.05
N LEU A 156 24.54 -5.82 17.75
CA LEU A 156 24.27 -6.81 16.73
C LEU A 156 25.54 -7.52 16.27
N ASP A 157 25.39 -8.78 15.87
CA ASP A 157 26.37 -9.45 15.03
C ASP A 157 26.47 -8.74 13.66
N ALA A 158 27.68 -8.64 13.11
CA ALA A 158 27.94 -7.89 11.88
C ALA A 158 27.18 -8.48 10.67
N GLY A 159 27.13 -9.82 10.57
CA GLY A 159 26.37 -10.51 9.52
C GLY A 159 24.86 -10.34 9.69
N ALA A 160 24.37 -10.37 10.93
CA ALA A 160 22.96 -10.10 11.23
C ALA A 160 22.54 -8.67 10.84
N ALA A 161 23.37 -7.67 11.16
CA ALA A 161 23.14 -6.28 10.81
C ALA A 161 23.09 -6.07 9.28
N ARG A 162 24.06 -6.60 8.55
CA ARG A 162 24.04 -6.56 7.08
C ARG A 162 22.81 -7.26 6.51
N GLY A 163 22.49 -8.46 6.99
CA GLY A 163 21.33 -9.20 6.52
C GLY A 163 20.00 -8.47 6.78
N LEU A 164 19.88 -7.72 7.87
CA LEU A 164 18.71 -6.87 8.15
C LEU A 164 18.57 -5.74 7.11
N LEU A 165 19.66 -5.04 6.78
CA LEU A 165 19.68 -3.99 5.77
C LEU A 165 19.37 -4.53 4.37
N GLU A 166 19.98 -5.66 3.99
CA GLU A 166 19.75 -6.30 2.70
C GLU A 166 18.30 -6.71 2.50
N ARG A 167 17.67 -7.30 3.54
CA ARG A 167 16.24 -7.65 3.51
C ARG A 167 15.33 -6.44 3.38
N ALA A 168 15.74 -5.29 3.90
CA ALA A 168 15.04 -4.03 3.72
C ALA A 168 15.32 -3.36 2.35
N GLY A 169 16.20 -3.92 1.53
CA GLY A 169 16.60 -3.36 0.23
C GLY A 169 17.56 -2.18 0.33
N ILE A 170 18.26 -2.05 1.47
CA ILE A 170 19.31 -1.06 1.71
C ILE A 170 20.64 -1.66 1.27
N ARG A 171 21.42 -0.88 0.51
CA ARG A 171 22.74 -1.30 0.04
C ARG A 171 23.82 -0.73 0.96
N ALA A 172 24.99 -1.37 0.98
CA ALA A 172 26.15 -0.90 1.72
C ALA A 172 27.42 -1.10 0.88
N SER A 173 28.51 -0.40 1.24
CA SER A 173 29.87 -0.76 0.81
C SER A 173 30.17 -2.23 1.15
N PRO A 174 31.14 -2.90 0.50
CA PRO A 174 31.58 -4.26 0.86
C PRO A 174 32.09 -4.36 2.30
N ASP A 175 32.09 -5.57 2.88
CA ASP A 175 32.62 -5.74 4.25
C ASP A 175 34.12 -5.50 4.30
N CYS A 176 34.58 -4.87 5.37
CA CYS A 176 36.00 -4.77 5.66
C CYS A 176 36.61 -6.15 5.95
N VAL A 177 37.78 -6.41 5.39
CA VAL A 177 38.52 -7.67 5.56
C VAL A 177 39.89 -7.36 6.16
N GLY A 178 40.26 -8.11 7.20
CA GLY A 178 41.52 -7.89 7.92
C GLY A 178 41.56 -6.51 8.58
N SER A 179 42.67 -5.78 8.38
CA SER A 179 42.86 -4.43 8.91
C SER A 179 42.47 -3.31 7.93
N ASN A 180 41.85 -3.62 6.78
CA ASN A 180 41.41 -2.59 5.84
C ASN A 180 40.20 -1.83 6.39
N THR A 181 40.26 -0.51 6.41
CA THR A 181 39.14 0.38 6.78
C THR A 181 38.80 1.38 5.67
N SER A 182 39.37 1.23 4.48
CA SER A 182 39.13 2.12 3.35
C SER A 182 38.30 1.44 2.26
N GLY A 183 37.25 2.14 1.80
CA GLY A 183 36.37 1.66 0.72
C GLY A 183 35.48 0.47 1.10
N CYS A 184 35.35 0.17 2.39
CA CYS A 184 34.58 -0.92 2.95
C CYS A 184 33.77 -0.42 4.16
N VAL A 185 32.90 -1.27 4.70
CA VAL A 185 32.12 -1.01 5.91
C VAL A 185 32.30 -2.12 6.93
N SER A 186 32.31 -1.79 8.22
CA SER A 186 32.28 -2.76 9.32
C SER A 186 31.00 -2.58 10.13
N PHE A 187 30.22 -3.64 10.25
CA PHE A 187 29.07 -3.67 11.17
C PHE A 187 29.43 -4.19 12.57
N ALA A 188 30.70 -4.51 12.83
CA ALA A 188 31.12 -5.05 14.11
C ALA A 188 30.86 -4.05 15.25
N GLY A 189 30.02 -4.42 16.22
CA GLY A 189 29.69 -3.55 17.35
C GLY A 189 28.55 -2.56 17.08
N VAL A 190 27.91 -2.60 15.91
CA VAL A 190 26.74 -1.75 15.60
C VAL A 190 25.58 -2.07 16.54
N ARG A 191 24.80 -1.05 16.90
CA ARG A 191 23.61 -1.22 17.74
C ARG A 191 22.39 -1.53 16.90
N GLN A 192 21.48 -2.33 17.48
CA GLN A 192 20.17 -2.61 16.89
C GLN A 192 19.43 -1.31 16.55
N SER A 193 19.46 -0.31 17.44
CA SER A 193 18.80 0.99 17.22
C SER A 193 19.31 1.71 15.98
N THR A 194 20.59 1.56 15.65
CA THR A 194 21.21 2.18 14.47
C THR A 194 20.74 1.53 13.18
N ILE A 195 20.65 0.19 13.15
CA ILE A 195 20.10 -0.54 12.01
C ILE A 195 18.59 -0.28 11.87
N ASP A 196 17.85 -0.30 12.98
CA ASP A 196 16.41 -0.04 13.00
C ASP A 196 16.06 1.36 12.49
N GLU A 197 16.88 2.37 12.80
CA GLU A 197 16.68 3.73 12.30
C GLU A 197 16.77 3.80 10.77
N ILE A 198 17.78 3.16 10.17
CA ILE A 198 17.94 3.18 8.70
C ILE A 198 16.86 2.35 8.00
N ILE A 199 16.43 1.24 8.60
CA ILE A 199 15.26 0.49 8.10
C ILE A 199 13.99 1.32 8.22
N ALA A 200 13.81 2.07 9.32
CA ALA A 200 12.67 2.96 9.49
C ALA A 200 12.68 4.10 8.45
N LEU A 201 13.83 4.68 8.15
CA LEU A 201 14.00 5.67 7.08
C LEU A 201 13.60 5.10 5.71
N GLU A 202 14.11 3.92 5.34
CA GLU A 202 13.75 3.24 4.09
C GLU A 202 12.23 3.01 3.99
N ASN A 203 11.60 2.52 5.07
CA ASN A 203 10.16 2.30 5.13
C ASN A 203 9.36 3.61 5.01
N GLN A 204 9.83 4.70 5.63
CA GLN A 204 9.20 6.01 5.50
C GLN A 204 9.33 6.56 4.08
N MET A 205 10.49 6.40 3.45
CA MET A 205 10.69 6.77 2.05
C MET A 205 9.74 5.96 1.15
N ARG A 206 9.59 4.66 1.38
CA ARG A 206 8.64 3.77 0.68
C ARG A 206 7.19 4.15 0.84
N ALA A 207 6.78 4.55 2.03
CA ALA A 207 5.42 5.02 2.27
C ALA A 207 5.14 6.35 1.53
N ASN A 208 6.17 7.17 1.31
CA ASN A 208 6.06 8.49 0.69
C ASN A 208 6.45 8.53 -0.80
N LEU A 209 6.83 7.38 -1.37
CA LEU A 209 7.30 7.23 -2.74
C LEU A 209 6.25 7.67 -3.80
N VAL A 210 4.94 7.63 -3.44
CA VAL A 210 3.83 8.10 -4.30
C VAL A 210 3.70 9.63 -4.33
N ARG A 211 4.17 10.34 -3.29
CA ARG A 211 3.94 11.78 -3.11
C ARG A 211 5.04 12.67 -3.69
N TYR A 212 6.25 12.15 -3.89
CA TYR A 212 7.42 12.91 -4.35
C TYR A 212 8.05 12.38 -5.65
N GLY A 213 7.45 11.36 -6.27
CA GLY A 213 7.93 10.78 -7.53
C GLY A 213 7.58 11.66 -8.73
N GLY A 214 8.51 12.51 -9.16
CA GLY A 214 8.46 13.13 -10.49
C GLY A 214 8.71 12.10 -11.62
N PRO A 215 8.44 12.45 -12.89
CA PRO A 215 8.75 11.60 -14.03
C PRO A 215 10.27 11.34 -14.08
N GLY A 216 10.67 10.08 -13.84
CA GLY A 216 12.08 9.68 -13.66
C GLY A 216 12.33 8.88 -12.38
N PHE A 217 11.33 8.76 -11.50
CA PHE A 217 11.41 7.93 -10.31
C PHE A 217 11.17 6.46 -10.66
N ALA A 218 12.27 5.71 -10.75
CA ALA A 218 12.35 4.39 -11.35
C ALA A 218 11.40 3.36 -10.69
N SER A 219 11.01 2.40 -11.52
CA SER A 219 10.30 1.15 -11.23
C SER A 219 11.03 0.19 -10.25
N ASN A 220 11.94 0.70 -9.41
CA ASN A 220 12.64 -0.06 -8.38
C ASN A 220 12.61 0.69 -7.04
N PRO A 221 11.74 0.32 -6.09
CA PRO A 221 11.59 1.01 -4.80
C PRO A 221 12.72 0.68 -3.79
N THR A 222 13.78 -0.01 -4.21
CA THR A 222 14.90 -0.44 -3.35
C THR A 222 16.20 0.27 -3.75
N GLY A 223 17.04 0.64 -2.78
CA GLY A 223 18.40 1.11 -3.04
C GLY A 223 18.63 2.62 -3.10
N TYR A 224 17.72 3.44 -2.56
CA TYR A 224 17.94 4.88 -2.37
C TYR A 224 18.96 5.17 -1.27
N ILE A 225 18.97 4.35 -0.23
CA ILE A 225 19.93 4.41 0.85
C ILE A 225 21.12 3.52 0.50
N PHE A 226 22.31 4.10 0.58
CA PHE A 226 23.58 3.40 0.44
C PHE A 226 24.45 3.71 1.65
N VAL A 227 24.65 2.73 2.53
CA VAL A 227 25.49 2.85 3.72
C VAL A 227 26.95 2.91 3.30
N THR A 228 27.62 3.98 3.71
CA THR A 228 29.03 4.23 3.40
C THR A 228 29.93 3.98 4.58
N SER A 229 29.44 4.16 5.81
CA SER A 229 30.21 3.84 7.00
C SER A 229 29.40 3.50 8.24
N VAL A 230 29.94 2.70 9.17
CA VAL A 230 29.24 2.33 10.42
C VAL A 230 30.19 2.32 11.62
N THR A 231 31.13 1.38 11.69
CA THR A 231 32.05 1.25 12.86
C THR A 231 33.52 1.26 12.47
N GLU A 232 33.82 1.16 11.18
CA GLU A 232 35.17 1.25 10.65
C GLU A 232 35.68 2.68 10.70
N GLY A 233 36.92 2.87 11.14
CA GLY A 233 37.60 4.17 11.12
C GLY A 233 37.97 4.71 12.50
N ASN A 234 38.36 5.99 12.50
CA ASN A 234 38.93 6.65 13.68
C ASN A 234 37.87 6.86 14.77
N HIS A 235 38.15 6.35 15.95
CA HIS A 235 37.30 6.47 17.12
C HIS A 235 37.29 7.91 17.64
N ALA A 236 36.30 8.71 17.22
CA ALA A 236 36.06 9.99 17.86
C ALA A 236 35.71 9.76 19.35
N PRO A 237 36.35 10.49 20.29
CA PRO A 237 36.05 10.35 21.71
C PRO A 237 34.63 10.85 22.01
N GLY A 238 33.81 10.03 22.67
CA GLY A 238 32.43 10.35 23.02
C GLY A 238 31.60 9.11 23.35
N GLY A 239 30.46 9.30 24.04
CA GLY A 239 29.56 8.21 24.43
C GLY A 239 28.78 7.60 23.26
N GLU A 240 28.45 8.42 22.24
CA GLU A 240 27.70 8.01 21.06
C GLU A 240 28.46 8.38 19.78
N SER A 241 29.11 7.39 19.16
CA SER A 241 29.96 7.55 17.98
C SER A 241 29.91 6.29 17.10
N HIS A 242 30.61 6.31 15.96
CA HIS A 242 30.84 5.12 15.12
C HIS A 242 31.50 3.99 15.91
N ALA A 243 32.49 4.34 16.74
CA ALA A 243 33.20 3.41 17.61
C ALA A 243 32.28 2.66 18.59
N THR A 244 31.24 3.34 19.07
CA THR A 244 30.28 2.78 20.04
C THR A 244 29.03 2.22 19.36
N GLY A 245 29.03 2.16 18.02
CA GLY A 245 27.98 1.55 17.21
C GLY A 245 26.68 2.35 17.13
N HIS A 246 26.70 3.64 17.51
CA HIS A 246 25.50 4.50 17.54
C HIS A 246 25.28 5.27 16.24
N LYS A 247 26.34 5.42 15.43
CA LYS A 247 26.33 6.19 14.20
C LYS A 247 26.42 5.32 12.95
N ILE A 248 25.88 5.84 11.86
CA ILE A 248 25.93 5.23 10.54
C ILE A 248 25.89 6.32 9.47
N ASP A 249 26.80 6.22 8.50
CA ASP A 249 26.90 7.15 7.40
C ASP A 249 26.18 6.59 6.18
N ILE A 250 25.36 7.44 5.56
CA ILE A 250 24.66 7.11 4.31
C ILE A 250 24.97 8.13 3.24
N ARG A 251 25.21 7.66 2.01
CA ARG A 251 25.57 8.48 0.86
C ARG A 251 24.47 9.50 0.54
N LEU A 252 24.87 10.73 0.21
CA LEU A 252 23.94 11.73 -0.32
C LEU A 252 23.31 11.26 -1.65
N ASN A 253 22.00 11.49 -1.78
CA ASN A 253 21.25 11.31 -3.03
C ASN A 253 20.14 12.37 -3.06
N PRO A 254 19.89 13.05 -4.20
CA PRO A 254 18.81 14.03 -4.33
C PRO A 254 17.47 13.62 -3.71
N THR A 255 17.03 12.37 -3.90
CA THR A 255 15.77 11.86 -3.35
C THR A 255 15.82 11.77 -1.82
N LEU A 256 16.86 11.13 -1.28
CA LEU A 256 17.06 10.96 0.16
C LEU A 256 17.16 12.33 0.85
N ASN A 257 17.98 13.22 0.28
CA ASN A 257 18.21 14.55 0.81
C ASN A 257 16.90 15.32 0.90
N ARG A 258 16.13 15.34 -0.20
CA ARG A 258 14.84 16.03 -0.25
C ARG A 258 13.84 15.42 0.73
N PHE A 259 13.82 14.10 0.86
CA PHE A 259 12.93 13.42 1.79
C PHE A 259 13.19 13.86 3.24
N ILE A 260 14.45 13.79 3.68
CA ILE A 260 14.87 14.19 5.04
C ILE A 260 14.54 15.68 5.26
N GLU A 261 14.95 16.56 4.34
CA GLU A 261 14.77 18.00 4.48
C GLU A 261 13.31 18.45 4.58
N VAL A 262 12.39 17.69 4.00
CA VAL A 262 10.95 18.01 3.99
C VAL A 262 10.20 17.36 5.15
N ASN A 263 10.58 16.14 5.54
CA ASN A 263 9.80 15.35 6.49
C ASN A 263 10.37 15.36 7.90
N TYR A 264 11.65 15.70 8.08
CA TYR A 264 12.31 15.75 9.39
C TYR A 264 12.42 17.18 9.90
N SER A 265 12.36 17.33 11.23
CA SER A 265 12.40 18.64 11.88
C SER A 265 13.83 19.18 11.82
N ARG A 266 14.03 20.36 11.22
CA ARG A 266 15.35 21.03 11.29
C ARG A 266 15.58 21.56 12.70
N ILE A 267 16.63 21.08 13.37
CA ILE A 267 16.91 21.40 14.79
C ILE A 267 18.08 22.38 14.98
N GLY A 268 18.84 22.67 13.93
CA GLY A 268 19.93 23.64 14.01
C GLY A 268 21.05 23.38 13.01
N THR A 269 22.25 23.84 13.38
CA THR A 269 23.49 23.62 12.64
C THR A 269 24.57 23.24 13.65
N ARG A 270 25.34 22.19 13.38
CA ARG A 270 26.47 21.76 14.22
C ARG A 270 27.66 22.72 14.06
N SER A 271 28.63 22.66 14.98
CA SER A 271 29.77 23.58 15.04
C SER A 271 30.64 23.61 13.77
N ASP A 272 30.59 22.57 12.95
CA ASP A 272 31.27 22.42 11.67
C ASP A 272 30.44 22.92 10.47
N GLY A 273 29.26 23.49 10.71
CA GLY A 273 28.37 24.01 9.66
C GLY A 273 27.38 22.98 9.11
N ALA A 274 27.40 21.73 9.57
CA ALA A 274 26.46 20.70 9.10
C ALA A 274 25.04 21.00 9.60
N PRO A 275 24.02 21.17 8.71
CA PRO A 275 22.64 21.33 9.15
C PRO A 275 22.12 20.03 9.78
N LEU A 276 21.39 20.17 10.88
CA LEU A 276 20.86 19.07 11.68
C LEU A 276 19.35 18.91 11.50
N TYR A 277 18.92 17.66 11.33
CA TYR A 277 17.52 17.25 11.21
C TYR A 277 17.21 16.14 12.21
N GLN A 278 16.00 16.14 12.78
CA GLN A 278 15.55 15.13 13.73
C GLN A 278 14.43 14.31 13.14
N SER A 279 14.58 12.98 13.14
CA SER A 279 13.55 12.06 12.68
C SER A 279 12.40 11.96 13.71
N PRO A 280 11.21 11.47 13.32
CA PRO A 280 10.10 11.22 14.25
C PRO A 280 10.45 10.27 15.41
N ARG A 281 11.54 9.50 15.27
CA ARG A 281 12.06 8.58 16.29
C ARG A 281 13.08 9.22 17.24
N GLY A 282 13.39 10.51 17.02
CA GLY A 282 14.34 11.27 17.83
C GLY A 282 15.79 11.21 17.35
N SER A 283 16.09 10.43 16.30
CA SER A 283 17.43 10.27 15.74
C SER A 283 17.88 11.54 15.01
N ILE A 284 19.17 11.87 15.08
CA ILE A 284 19.74 13.11 14.55
C ILE A 284 20.50 12.80 13.25
N TYR A 285 20.20 13.56 12.21
CA TYR A 285 20.81 13.49 10.89
C TYR A 285 21.61 14.77 10.66
N ALA A 286 22.92 14.66 10.55
CA ALA A 286 23.80 15.77 10.18
C ALA A 286 24.17 15.64 8.70
N ARG A 287 23.91 16.68 7.90
CA ARG A 287 24.33 16.68 6.49
C ARG A 287 25.77 17.14 6.38
N GLU A 288 26.69 16.20 6.27
CA GLU A 288 28.08 16.47 5.96
C GLU A 288 28.25 16.64 4.43
N GLY A 289 29.37 17.20 3.99
CA GLY A 289 29.53 17.64 2.59
C GLY A 289 29.30 16.53 1.53
N ASP A 290 29.55 15.27 1.89
CA ASP A 290 29.49 14.10 1.01
C ASP A 290 28.62 12.94 1.53
N HIS A 291 28.15 12.98 2.78
CA HIS A 291 27.27 11.97 3.38
C HIS A 291 26.34 12.56 4.45
N TRP A 292 25.37 11.76 4.90
CA TRP A 292 24.62 12.01 6.13
C TRP A 292 25.25 11.21 7.27
N ASP A 293 25.66 11.89 8.34
CA ASP A 293 26.06 11.29 9.63
C ASP A 293 24.80 11.13 10.49
N VAL A 294 24.36 9.89 10.67
CA VAL A 294 23.11 9.55 11.37
C VAL A 294 23.42 9.02 12.75
N LEU A 295 23.03 9.77 13.78
CA LEU A 295 23.06 9.36 15.17
C LEU A 295 21.69 8.79 15.59
N ALA A 296 21.64 7.49 15.87
CA ALA A 296 20.40 6.83 16.28
C ALA A 296 20.02 7.18 17.72
N ALA A 297 18.73 7.45 17.95
CA ALA A 297 18.22 7.70 19.30
C ALA A 297 18.38 6.47 20.20
N THR A 298 18.94 6.66 21.40
CA THR A 298 19.23 5.59 22.36
C THR A 298 18.07 5.22 23.29
N GLY A 299 16.84 5.65 22.98
CA GLY A 299 15.66 5.32 23.79
C GLY A 299 15.61 6.04 25.15
N ARG A 300 16.52 6.98 25.42
CA ARG A 300 16.39 7.91 26.55
C ARG A 300 15.40 9.00 26.18
N GLY A 301 14.13 8.76 26.48
CA GLY A 301 13.14 9.83 26.53
C GLY A 301 13.58 10.90 27.52
N THR A 302 13.63 12.15 27.06
CA THR A 302 13.50 13.32 27.94
C THR A 302 12.06 13.44 28.38
#